data_AF-A0A5N8WGB4-F1
#
_entry.id   AF-A0A5N8WGB4-F1
#
_cell.length_a   1.000
_cell.length_b   1.000
_cell.length_c   1.000
_cell.angle_alpha   90.00
_cell.angle_beta   90.00
_cell.angle_gamma   90.00
#
_symmetry.space_group_name_H-M   'P 1'
#
loop_
_entity.id
_entity.type
_entity.pdbx_description
1 polymer ?
#
loop_
_entity_poly.entity_id
_entity_poly.type
_entity_poly.pdbx_seq_one_letter_code
_entity_poly.pdbx_strand_id
1 'polypeptide(L)' 'MAARDRGTSGGTATAVRHWLTPQDVSRLWSVPMGSVYRLASEHEWRRERRAGRSYYDEADVRRTLAARMPTSRSA' A
#
# COMPACT_ATOMS: atom_id res chain seq x y z
N MET A 1 11.46 -25.80 25.08
CA MET A 1 10.96 -25.67 26.46
C MET A 1 10.56 -24.21 26.66
N ALA A 2 9.31 -23.99 27.03
CA ALA A 2 8.62 -22.70 27.01
C ALA A 2 9.05 -21.74 28.14
N ALA A 3 9.00 -20.44 27.88
CA ALA A 3 8.53 -19.46 28.87
C ALA A 3 7.97 -18.21 28.16
N ARG A 4 6.65 -18.11 27.96
CA ARG A 4 5.57 -17.67 28.87
C ARG A 4 5.26 -16.18 28.70
N ASP A 5 3.99 -16.01 28.37
CA ASP A 5 3.18 -14.84 28.07
C ASP A 5 2.89 -13.92 29.29
N ARG A 6 2.38 -12.72 28.96
CA ARG A 6 1.73 -11.64 29.75
C ARG A 6 2.64 -10.53 30.28
N GLY A 7 2.52 -9.26 29.89
CA GLY A 7 1.49 -8.52 29.16
C GLY A 7 1.08 -7.29 29.98
N THR A 8 1.15 -6.07 29.42
CA THR A 8 0.36 -4.89 29.87
C THR A 8 0.41 -3.77 28.81
N SER A 9 -0.75 -3.58 28.19
CA SER A 9 -1.42 -2.32 27.85
C SER A 9 -0.72 -1.23 27.03
N GLY A 10 -1.19 -1.06 25.79
CA GLY A 10 -1.15 0.21 25.06
C GLY A 10 -0.26 0.23 23.82
N GLY A 11 -0.67 -0.46 22.75
CA GLY A 11 0.00 -0.34 21.44
C GLY A 11 -1.05 -0.23 20.35
N THR A 12 -1.32 1.00 19.90
CA THR A 12 -2.12 1.32 18.72
C THR A 12 -1.81 0.31 17.62
N ALA A 13 -2.82 -0.40 17.12
CA ALA A 13 -2.67 -1.44 16.10
C ALA A 13 -1.65 -0.96 15.06
N THR A 14 -0.46 -1.56 15.06
CA THR A 14 0.59 -1.21 14.12
C THR A 14 0.06 -1.66 12.78
N ALA A 15 -0.58 -0.74 12.05
CA ALA A 15 -1.17 -1.03 10.75
C ALA A 15 -0.07 -1.70 9.93
N VAL A 16 -0.24 -2.98 9.66
CA VAL A 16 0.75 -3.78 8.94
C VAL A 16 0.96 -3.06 7.62
N ARG A 17 2.18 -2.56 7.41
CA ARG A 17 2.53 -1.85 6.18
C ARG A 17 2.65 -2.88 5.08
N HIS A 18 1.61 -2.95 4.26
CA HIS A 18 1.57 -3.82 3.10
C HIS A 18 2.33 -3.16 1.93
N TRP A 19 3.16 -3.95 1.27
CA TRP A 19 4.01 -3.50 0.18
C TRP A 19 3.56 -4.19 -1.11
N LEU A 20 3.21 -3.41 -2.11
CA LEU A 20 2.66 -3.89 -3.38
C LEU A 20 3.67 -3.73 -4.51
N THR A 21 3.77 -4.72 -5.38
CA THR A 21 4.55 -4.53 -6.61
C THR A 21 3.80 -3.62 -7.57
N PRO A 22 4.48 -2.93 -8.51
CA PRO A 22 3.81 -2.17 -9.56
C PRO A 22 2.78 -3.03 -10.31
N GLN A 23 3.12 -4.30 -10.58
CA GLN A 23 2.27 -5.27 -11.29
C GLN A 23 0.97 -5.55 -10.52
N ASP A 24 1.05 -5.72 -9.20
CA ASP A 24 -0.13 -5.90 -8.35
C ASP A 24 -1.00 -4.65 -8.36
N VAL A 25 -0.41 -3.45 -8.22
CA VAL A 25 -1.16 -2.19 -8.29
C VAL A 25 -1.91 -2.06 -9.62
N SER A 26 -1.27 -2.41 -10.72
CA SER A 26 -1.91 -2.35 -12.04
C SER A 26 -3.07 -3.31 -12.19
N ARG A 27 -2.95 -4.54 -11.69
CA ARG A 27 -4.01 -5.55 -11.76
C ARG A 27 -5.17 -5.24 -10.83
N LEU A 28 -4.88 -4.84 -9.59
CA LEU A 28 -5.88 -4.60 -8.55
C LEU A 28 -6.72 -3.36 -8.83
N TRP A 29 -6.13 -2.29 -9.39
CA TRP A 29 -6.83 -1.04 -9.68
C TRP A 29 -7.05 -0.78 -11.17
N SER A 30 -6.68 -1.72 -12.05
CA SER A 30 -6.80 -1.58 -13.52
C SER A 30 -6.12 -0.32 -14.07
N VAL A 31 -4.96 0.05 -13.50
CA VAL A 31 -4.17 1.23 -13.92
C VAL A 31 -2.97 0.78 -14.75
N PRO A 32 -2.66 1.39 -15.91
CA PRO A 32 -1.48 1.03 -16.69
C PRO A 32 -0.16 1.21 -15.92
N MET A 33 0.84 0.36 -16.19
CA MET A 33 2.18 0.45 -15.56
C MET A 33 2.79 1.85 -15.60
N GLY A 34 2.77 2.51 -16.77
CA GLY A 34 3.30 3.87 -16.91
C GLY A 34 2.59 4.87 -15.98
N SER A 35 1.28 4.71 -15.79
CA SER A 35 0.50 5.52 -14.85
C SER A 35 0.83 5.20 -13.40
N VAL A 36 1.10 3.93 -13.05
CA VAL A 36 1.57 3.57 -11.70
C VAL A 36 2.89 4.27 -11.36
N TYR A 37 3.88 4.23 -12.25
CA TYR A 37 5.16 4.90 -12.03
C TYR A 37 5.03 6.43 -11.99
N ARG A 38 4.19 7.00 -12.86
CA ARG A 38 3.87 8.43 -12.85
C ARG A 38 3.24 8.83 -11.51
N LEU A 39 2.20 8.12 -11.09
CA LEU A 39 1.51 8.31 -9.81
C LEU A 39 2.44 8.22 -8.61
N ALA A 40 3.29 7.19 -8.59
CA ALA A 40 4.24 6.99 -7.53
C ALA A 40 5.24 8.15 -7.42
N SER A 41 5.60 8.76 -8.54
CA SER A 41 6.51 9.92 -8.57
C SER A 41 5.78 11.23 -8.22
N GLU A 42 4.60 11.47 -8.80
CA GLU A 42 3.78 12.67 -8.58
C GLU A 42 3.30 12.81 -7.13
N HIS A 43 2.95 11.70 -6.49
CA HIS A 43 2.44 11.65 -5.13
C HIS A 43 3.48 11.17 -4.12
N GLU A 44 4.74 11.09 -4.53
CA GLU A 44 5.88 10.70 -3.69
C GLU A 44 5.60 9.44 -2.85
N TRP A 45 5.05 8.41 -3.51
CA TRP A 45 4.70 7.17 -2.83
C TRP A 45 5.92 6.56 -2.16
N ARG A 46 5.74 6.13 -0.91
CA ARG A 46 6.79 5.41 -0.19
C ARG A 46 7.14 4.15 -0.97
N ARG A 47 8.42 4.03 -1.29
CA ARG A 47 8.97 2.91 -2.05
C ARG A 47 10.00 2.16 -1.24
N GLU A 48 9.97 0.84 -1.34
CA GLU A 48 11.01 -0.02 -0.80
C GLU A 48 11.59 -0.91 -1.89
N ARG A 49 12.91 -1.09 -1.88
CA ARG A 49 13.61 -1.99 -2.78
C ARG A 49 13.97 -3.26 -2.03
N ARG A 50 13.44 -4.41 -2.47
CA ARG A 50 13.75 -5.72 -1.89
C ARG A 50 14.16 -6.67 -3.01
N ALA A 51 15.36 -7.26 -2.90
CA ALA A 51 15.90 -8.21 -3.88
C ALA A 51 15.78 -7.73 -5.35
N GLY A 52 16.10 -6.46 -5.62
CA GLY A 52 16.06 -5.88 -6.97
C GLY A 52 14.64 -5.51 -7.48
N ARG A 53 13.59 -5.72 -6.68
CA ARG A 53 12.22 -5.33 -7.02
C ARG A 53 11.79 -4.10 -6.23
N SER A 54 11.07 -3.22 -6.90
CA SER A 54 10.43 -2.05 -6.29
C SER A 54 9.06 -2.44 -5.74
N TYR A 55 8.76 -1.97 -4.55
CA TYR A 55 7.47 -2.10 -3.90
C TYR A 55 6.98 -0.73 -3.47
N TYR A 56 5.68 -0.51 -3.51
CA TYR A 56 5.02 0.71 -3.05
C TYR A 56 4.18 0.42 -1.82
N ASP A 57 4.11 1.39 -0.91
CA ASP A 57 3.25 1.30 0.26
C ASP A 57 1.77 1.28 -0.14
N GLU A 58 1.02 0.29 0.34
CA GLU A 58 -0.40 0.13 0.01
C GLU A 58 -1.23 1.35 0.42
N ALA A 59 -0.92 2.00 1.54
CA ALA A 59 -1.72 3.12 2.02
C ALA A 59 -1.58 4.34 1.10
N ASP A 60 -0.38 4.61 0.59
CA ASP A 60 -0.15 5.66 -0.41
C ASP A 60 -0.88 5.36 -1.72
N VAL A 61 -0.77 4.11 -2.21
CA VAL A 61 -1.49 3.64 -3.41
C VAL A 61 -2.99 3.85 -3.25
N ARG A 62 -3.55 3.36 -2.13
CA ARG A 62 -4.99 3.41 -1.86
C ARG A 62 -5.48 4.83 -1.70
N ARG A 63 -4.73 5.70 -1.00
CA ARG A 63 -5.08 7.13 -0.83
C ARG A 63 -5.16 7.84 -2.17
N THR A 64 -4.16 7.66 -3.03
CA THR A 64 -4.10 8.32 -4.33
C THR A 64 -5.15 7.80 -5.30
N LEU A 65 -5.39 6.49 -5.34
CA LEU A 65 -6.35 5.89 -6.27
C LEU A 65 -7.80 6.07 -5.80
N ALA A 66 -8.06 6.07 -4.49
CA ALA A 66 -9.39 6.39 -3.95
C ALA A 66 -9.81 7.83 -4.25
N ALA A 67 -8.86 8.78 -4.32
CA ALA A 67 -9.16 10.17 -4.72
C ALA A 67 -9.47 10.32 -6.21
N ARG A 68 -9.01 9.38 -7.06
CA ARG A 68 -9.21 9.40 -8.52
C ARG A 68 -10.40 8.58 -8.98
N MET A 69 -10.77 7.54 -8.23
CA MET A 69 -11.98 6.78 -8.47
C MET A 69 -13.14 7.51 -7.80
N PRO A 70 -14.02 8.22 -8.54
CA PRO A 70 -15.27 8.64 -7.94
C PRO A 70 -15.92 7.35 -7.40
N THR A 71 -16.15 7.31 -6.10
CA THR A 71 -17.04 6.30 -5.54
C THR A 71 -18.36 6.56 -6.25
N SER A 72 -18.67 5.77 -7.28
CA SER A 72 -20.02 5.69 -7.81
C SER A 72 -20.84 5.01 -6.73
N ARG A 73 -21.20 5.80 -5.72
CA ARG A 73 -22.20 5.44 -4.74
C ARG A 73 -23.53 5.72 -5.42
N SER A 74 -24.01 4.72 -6.16
CA SER A 74 -25.38 4.71 -6.66
C SER A 74 -26.34 4.74 -5.46
N ALA A 75 -27.45 5.45 -5.71
CA ALA A 75 -28.47 5.94 -4.81
C ALA A 75 -29.12 4.89 -3.90
#